data_AF-A0A9W8GTP1-F1
#
_entry.id   AF-A0A9W8GTP1-F1
#
_cell.length_a   1.000
_cell.length_b   1.000
_cell.length_c   1.000
_cell.angle_alpha   90.00
_cell.angle_beta   90.00
_cell.angle_gamma   90.00
#
_symmetry.space_group_name_H-M   'P 1'
#
loop_
_entity.id
_entity.type
_entity.pdbx_description
1 polymer ?
#
loop_
_entity_poly.entity_id
_entity_poly.type
_entity_poly.pdbx_seq_one_letter_code
_entity_poly.pdbx_strand_id
1 'polypeptide(L)'
;MSGSLRAISTALSTSQRGGLLRATKATKEVKRTSSRTGGGSGAPGHEVSGTRYEMMKQILYVEEPRQLPQLSTEDVERHMTIMRAQKIFNMTASATRRAERLRKFESMKNAYEELAALDQRLFDGACQKEANATFPRQMRVPTETPPTKIWDYLTK
;
A
#
# COMPACT_ATOMS: atom_id res chain seq x y z
N MET A 1 -20.90 53.17 -6.27
CA MET A 1 -20.34 52.20 -5.31
C MET A 1 -20.37 50.84 -5.98
N SER A 2 -19.27 50.47 -6.65
CA SER A 2 -19.17 49.27 -7.48
C SER A 2 -18.59 48.13 -6.63
N GLY A 3 -19.40 47.12 -6.34
CA GLY A 3 -19.03 45.95 -5.55
C GLY A 3 -18.38 44.88 -6.44
N SER A 4 -17.06 44.75 -6.33
CA SER A 4 -16.26 43.71 -6.99
C SER A 4 -16.40 42.39 -6.22
N LEU A 5 -17.15 41.44 -6.77
CA LEU A 5 -17.23 40.06 -6.29
C LEU A 5 -15.97 39.31 -6.73
N ARG A 6 -15.08 39.00 -5.77
CA ARG A 6 -13.91 38.15 -6.00
C ARG A 6 -14.34 36.68 -5.99
N ALA A 7 -14.22 36.02 -7.13
CA ALA A 7 -14.32 34.57 -7.25
C ALA A 7 -13.09 33.89 -6.62
N ILE A 8 -13.30 33.01 -5.65
CA ILE A 8 -12.25 32.16 -5.07
C ILE A 8 -12.13 30.91 -5.96
N SER A 9 -11.16 30.95 -6.89
CA SER A 9 -10.74 29.80 -7.69
C SER A 9 -9.95 28.82 -6.81
N THR A 10 -10.54 27.69 -6.45
CA THR A 10 -9.85 26.56 -5.83
C THR A 10 -9.26 25.67 -6.92
N ALA A 11 -7.97 25.86 -7.21
CA ALA A 11 -7.22 24.97 -8.11
C ALA A 11 -6.88 23.66 -7.38
N LEU A 12 -7.47 22.54 -7.82
CA LEU A 12 -7.06 21.20 -7.45
C LEU A 12 -5.69 20.90 -8.08
N SER A 13 -4.64 20.88 -7.25
CA SER A 13 -3.31 20.43 -7.62
C SER A 13 -3.31 18.91 -7.84
N THR A 14 -3.38 18.49 -9.10
CA THR A 14 -3.09 17.12 -9.53
C THR A 14 -1.58 16.97 -9.62
N SER A 15 -0.98 16.34 -8.60
CA SER A 15 0.41 15.89 -8.64
C SER A 15 0.52 14.75 -9.66
N GLN A 16 0.96 15.08 -10.87
CA GLN A 16 1.38 14.13 -11.87
C GLN A 16 2.70 13.47 -11.41
N ARG A 17 2.62 12.23 -10.93
CA ARG A 17 3.79 11.36 -10.83
C ARG A 17 4.15 10.87 -12.22
N GLY A 18 5.02 11.62 -12.90
CA GLY A 18 5.67 11.20 -14.15
C GLY A 18 6.71 10.12 -13.88
N GLY A 19 6.35 8.87 -14.14
CA GLY A 19 7.33 7.77 -14.25
C GLY A 19 7.93 7.77 -15.66
N LEU A 20 9.23 8.08 -15.76
CA LEU A 20 10.01 7.88 -16.99
C LEU A 20 10.10 6.37 -17.29
N LEU A 21 9.32 5.89 -18.26
CA LEU A 21 9.53 4.57 -18.87
C LEU A 21 10.43 4.75 -20.10
N ARG A 22 11.69 4.35 -19.95
CA ARG A 22 12.70 4.35 -21.02
C ARG A 22 12.41 3.21 -21.99
N ALA A 23 11.77 3.52 -23.12
CA ALA A 23 11.59 2.57 -24.21
C ALA A 23 12.94 2.31 -24.90
N THR A 24 13.44 1.07 -24.82
CA THR A 24 14.53 0.60 -25.68
C THR A 24 13.93 -0.28 -26.77
N LYS A 25 14.00 0.17 -28.03
CA LYS A 25 13.68 -0.66 -29.19
C LYS A 25 14.86 -1.59 -29.43
N ALA A 26 14.70 -2.87 -29.13
CA ALA A 26 15.68 -3.89 -29.49
C ALA A 26 15.26 -4.53 -30.83
N THR A 27 15.86 -4.07 -31.93
CA THR A 27 15.91 -4.84 -33.18
C THR A 27 16.99 -5.90 -33.04
N LYS A 28 16.62 -7.18 -33.11
CA LYS A 28 17.58 -8.29 -33.18
C LYS A 28 17.54 -8.88 -34.58
N GLU A 29 18.51 -8.50 -35.41
CA GLU A 29 18.87 -9.28 -36.60
C GLU A 29 19.45 -10.62 -36.17
N VAL A 30 18.92 -11.70 -36.76
CA VAL A 30 19.38 -13.07 -36.55
C VAL A 30 20.45 -13.39 -37.60
N LYS A 31 21.72 -13.20 -37.26
CA LYS A 31 22.84 -13.73 -38.04
C LYS A 31 22.99 -15.22 -37.73
N ARG A 32 22.46 -16.07 -38.61
CA ARG A 32 22.68 -17.52 -38.58
C ARG A 32 24.17 -17.80 -38.80
N THR A 33 24.85 -18.26 -37.75
CA THR A 33 26.16 -18.91 -37.87
C THR A 33 25.97 -20.39 -37.59
N SER A 34 26.21 -21.20 -38.61
CA SER A 34 26.26 -22.64 -38.56
C SER A 34 27.57 -23.07 -37.92
N SER A 35 27.52 -23.60 -36.71
CA SER A 35 28.66 -24.27 -36.08
C SER A 35 28.30 -25.71 -35.72
N ARG A 36 28.78 -26.61 -36.57
CA ARG A 36 29.46 -27.88 -36.26
C ARG A 36 29.00 -28.65 -35.03
N THR A 37 28.48 -29.83 -35.31
CA THR A 37 28.54 -31.05 -34.51
C THR A 37 29.93 -31.25 -33.89
N GLY A 38 29.95 -31.37 -32.56
CA GLY A 38 31.13 -31.76 -31.78
C GLY A 38 30.65 -32.27 -30.43
N GLY A 39 30.67 -33.60 -30.26
CA GLY A 39 30.35 -34.26 -29.00
C GLY A 39 31.34 -33.87 -27.90
N GLY A 40 30.81 -33.66 -26.70
CA GLY A 40 31.56 -33.39 -25.50
C GLY A 40 30.75 -33.83 -24.29
N SER A 41 31.13 -34.98 -23.74
CA SER A 41 30.68 -35.51 -22.45
C SER A 41 30.99 -34.54 -21.32
N GLY A 42 29.97 -34.07 -20.59
CA GLY A 42 30.13 -33.23 -19.41
C GLY A 42 28.92 -33.32 -18.49
N ALA A 43 29.16 -33.87 -17.29
CA ALA A 43 28.42 -33.78 -16.01
C ALA A 43 26.87 -33.80 -16.01
N PRO A 44 26.21 -34.69 -15.22
CA PRO A 44 24.76 -34.65 -15.00
C PRO A 44 24.42 -33.53 -14.00
N GLY A 45 24.60 -32.29 -14.45
CA GLY A 45 24.27 -31.08 -13.71
C GLY A 45 22.96 -30.49 -14.22
N HIS A 46 21.89 -30.71 -13.43
CA HIS A 46 20.74 -29.79 -13.35
C HIS A 46 19.62 -29.87 -14.42
N GLU A 47 19.11 -31.05 -14.76
CA GLU A 47 17.79 -31.16 -15.46
C GLU A 47 16.58 -30.85 -14.56
N VAL A 48 16.74 -30.88 -13.23
CA VAL A 48 15.66 -30.61 -12.26
C VAL A 48 15.24 -29.12 -12.25
N SER A 49 16.09 -28.21 -12.75
CA SER A 49 15.71 -26.80 -12.89
C SER A 49 14.72 -26.59 -14.01
N GLY A 50 14.79 -27.37 -15.09
CA GLY A 50 14.00 -27.14 -16.30
C GLY A 50 12.51 -27.27 -16.04
N THR A 51 12.07 -28.31 -15.32
CA THR A 51 10.64 -28.53 -15.06
C THR A 51 10.04 -27.50 -14.10
N ARG A 52 10.73 -27.17 -13.00
CA ARG A 52 10.28 -26.13 -12.05
C ARG A 52 10.35 -24.75 -12.67
N TYR A 53 11.41 -24.44 -13.41
CA TYR A 53 11.57 -23.17 -14.11
C TYR A 53 10.51 -22.98 -15.19
N GLU A 54 10.27 -24.00 -16.03
CA GLU A 54 9.22 -23.95 -17.04
C GLU A 54 7.83 -23.91 -16.40
N MET A 55 7.58 -24.59 -15.27
CA MET A 55 6.32 -24.49 -14.52
C MET A 55 6.13 -23.08 -13.93
N MET A 56 7.17 -22.50 -13.31
CA MET A 56 7.13 -21.12 -12.82
C MET A 56 6.88 -20.14 -13.96
N LYS A 57 7.51 -20.36 -15.11
CA LYS A 57 7.33 -19.55 -16.31
C LYS A 57 5.91 -19.71 -16.88
N GLN A 58 5.34 -20.91 -16.85
CA GLN A 58 3.94 -21.15 -17.20
C GLN A 58 2.99 -20.39 -16.27
N ILE A 59 3.17 -20.52 -14.95
CA ILE A 59 2.34 -19.83 -13.95
C ILE A 59 2.45 -18.30 -14.09
N LEU A 60 3.64 -17.77 -14.35
CA LEU A 60 3.86 -16.32 -14.40
C LEU A 60 3.52 -15.67 -15.74
N TYR A 61 3.61 -16.40 -16.85
CA TYR A 61 3.60 -15.78 -18.19
C TYR A 61 2.65 -16.42 -19.21
N VAL A 62 1.96 -17.53 -18.90
CA VAL A 62 1.10 -18.22 -19.89
C VAL A 62 -0.40 -17.98 -19.66
N GLU A 63 -0.82 -17.63 -18.45
CA GLU A 63 -2.24 -17.33 -18.22
C GLU A 63 -2.58 -15.93 -18.73
N GLU A 64 -3.06 -15.84 -19.98
CA GLU A 64 -3.80 -14.67 -20.43
C GLU A 64 -4.95 -14.41 -19.42
N PRO A 65 -5.13 -13.17 -18.94
CA PRO A 65 -6.21 -12.86 -18.03
C PRO A 65 -7.53 -13.35 -18.62
N ARG A 66 -8.32 -14.08 -17.83
CA ARG A 66 -9.65 -14.53 -18.25
C ARG A 66 -10.42 -13.34 -18.82
N GLN A 67 -10.89 -13.48 -20.05
CA GLN A 67 -11.71 -12.46 -20.70
C GLN A 67 -12.93 -12.20 -19.81
N LEU A 68 -13.18 -10.93 -19.47
CA LEU A 68 -14.32 -10.56 -18.66
C LEU A 68 -15.61 -10.83 -19.45
N PRO A 69 -16.69 -11.30 -18.79
CA PRO A 69 -18.00 -11.34 -19.42
C PRO A 69 -18.38 -9.96 -19.95
N GLN A 70 -19.10 -9.91 -21.07
CA GLN A 70 -19.72 -8.65 -21.52
C GLN A 70 -20.83 -8.28 -20.53
N LEU A 71 -20.67 -7.17 -19.81
CA LEU A 71 -21.70 -6.69 -18.89
C LEU A 71 -22.86 -6.08 -19.68
N SER A 72 -24.09 -6.31 -19.22
CA SER A 72 -25.24 -5.56 -19.69
C SER A 72 -25.12 -4.08 -19.29
N THR A 73 -25.83 -3.18 -19.98
CA THR A 73 -25.86 -1.76 -19.62
C THR A 73 -26.33 -1.56 -18.17
N GLU A 74 -27.33 -2.34 -17.74
CA GLU A 74 -27.82 -2.33 -16.36
C GLU A 74 -26.75 -2.78 -15.35
N ASP A 75 -25.96 -3.81 -15.67
CA ASP A 75 -24.89 -4.28 -14.80
C ASP A 75 -23.77 -3.24 -14.66
N VAL A 76 -23.46 -2.52 -15.74
CA VAL A 76 -22.52 -1.40 -15.69
C VAL A 76 -23.02 -0.32 -14.75
N GLU A 77 -24.30 0.05 -14.80
CA GLU A 77 -24.89 1.04 -13.91
C GLU A 77 -24.88 0.59 -12.43
N ARG A 78 -25.22 -0.68 -12.18
CA ARG A 78 -25.12 -1.30 -10.83
C ARG A 78 -23.69 -1.25 -10.33
N HIS A 79 -22.73 -1.64 -11.16
CA HIS A 79 -21.31 -1.61 -10.81
C HIS A 79 -20.85 -0.18 -10.46
N MET A 80 -21.19 0.82 -11.27
CA MET A 80 -20.84 2.22 -11.01
C MET A 80 -21.45 2.73 -9.69
N THR A 81 -22.67 2.29 -9.39
CA THR A 81 -23.35 2.63 -8.13
C THR A 81 -22.64 2.03 -6.93
N ILE A 82 -22.26 0.75 -6.99
CA ILE A 82 -21.49 0.06 -5.95
C ILE A 82 -20.15 0.78 -5.73
N MET A 83 -19.42 1.09 -6.80
CA MET A 83 -18.13 1.77 -6.72
C MET A 83 -18.26 3.17 -6.11
N ARG A 84 -19.31 3.92 -6.48
CA ARG A 84 -19.59 5.24 -5.89
C ARG A 84 -19.92 5.13 -4.41
N ALA A 85 -20.78 4.19 -4.02
CA ALA A 85 -21.15 3.95 -2.63
C ALA A 85 -19.92 3.58 -1.78
N GLN A 86 -19.06 2.68 -2.28
CA GLN A 86 -17.81 2.30 -1.61
C GLN A 86 -16.86 3.48 -1.46
N LYS A 87 -16.75 4.34 -2.48
CA LYS A 87 -15.94 5.57 -2.40
C LYS A 87 -16.45 6.50 -1.31
N ILE A 88 -17.76 6.72 -1.24
CA ILE A 88 -18.39 7.55 -0.21
C ILE A 88 -18.13 6.94 1.18
N PHE A 89 -18.34 5.64 1.35
CA PHE A 89 -18.08 4.93 2.61
C PHE A 89 -16.62 5.07 3.08
N ASN A 90 -15.66 4.88 2.17
CA ASN A 90 -14.24 5.01 2.50
C ASN A 90 -13.87 6.45 2.87
N MET A 91 -14.47 7.44 2.18
CA MET A 91 -14.28 8.86 2.48
C MET A 91 -14.83 9.22 3.86
N THR A 92 -16.05 8.79 4.20
CA THR A 92 -16.66 9.06 5.51
C THR A 92 -15.88 8.38 6.63
N ALA A 93 -15.52 7.10 6.50
CA ALA A 93 -14.71 6.37 7.47
C ALA A 93 -13.30 6.97 7.66
N SER A 94 -12.74 7.60 6.62
CA SER A 94 -11.46 8.31 6.73
C SER A 94 -11.61 9.68 7.39
N ALA A 95 -12.73 10.38 7.14
CA ALA A 95 -13.04 11.64 7.79
C ALA A 95 -13.28 11.45 9.30
N THR A 96 -14.02 10.42 9.71
CA THR A 96 -14.26 10.09 11.13
C THR A 96 -12.94 9.78 11.86
N ARG A 97 -12.10 8.90 11.31
CA ARG A 97 -10.77 8.58 11.88
C ARG A 97 -9.88 9.82 11.98
N ARG A 98 -9.95 10.75 11.02
CA ARG A 98 -9.19 12.00 11.06
C ARG A 98 -9.71 12.94 12.15
N ALA A 99 -11.03 13.08 12.28
CA ALA A 99 -11.65 13.89 13.32
C ALA A 99 -11.32 13.37 14.73
N GLU A 100 -11.36 12.06 14.95
CA GLU A 100 -10.95 11.45 16.22
C GLU A 100 -9.47 11.71 16.53
N ARG A 101 -8.58 11.59 15.53
CA ARG A 101 -7.16 11.90 15.71
C ARG A 101 -6.93 13.36 16.08
N LEU A 102 -7.66 14.28 15.44
CA LEU A 102 -7.62 15.70 15.76
C LEU A 102 -8.04 15.96 17.21
N ARG A 103 -9.19 15.39 17.64
CA ARG A 103 -9.67 15.51 19.03
C ARG A 103 -8.64 15.00 20.04
N LYS A 104 -8.02 13.84 19.76
CA LYS A 104 -6.95 13.29 20.61
C LYS A 104 -5.76 14.23 20.67
N PHE A 105 -5.35 14.81 19.54
CA PHE A 105 -4.26 15.78 19.49
C PHE A 105 -4.57 17.06 20.27
N GLU A 106 -5.77 17.63 20.11
CA GLU A 106 -6.22 18.80 20.87
C GLU A 106 -6.23 18.53 22.37
N SER A 107 -6.75 17.38 22.79
CA SER A 107 -6.72 16.95 24.19
C SER A 107 -5.30 16.82 24.73
N MET A 108 -4.36 16.23 23.96
CA MET A 108 -2.95 16.16 24.35
C MET A 108 -2.32 17.55 24.44
N LYS A 109 -2.56 18.42 23.46
CA LYS A 109 -2.03 19.79 23.45
C LYS A 109 -2.43 20.57 24.69
N ASN A 110 -3.72 20.55 25.03
CA ASN A 110 -4.23 21.24 26.22
C ASN A 110 -3.58 20.70 27.50
N ALA A 111 -3.44 19.37 27.63
CA ALA A 111 -2.77 18.77 28.79
C ALA A 111 -1.29 19.17 28.90
N TYR A 112 -0.56 19.28 27.78
CA TYR A 112 0.82 19.76 27.77
C TYR A 112 0.93 21.26 28.11
N GLU A 113 -0.03 22.08 27.68
CA GLU A 113 -0.09 23.51 28.03
C GLU A 113 -0.34 23.70 29.54
N GLU A 114 -1.25 22.91 30.12
CA GLU A 114 -1.48 22.90 31.58
C GLU A 114 -0.23 22.42 32.34
N LEU A 115 0.44 21.37 31.86
CA LEU A 115 1.65 20.85 32.48
C LEU A 115 2.79 21.89 32.47
N ALA A 116 2.97 22.60 31.36
CA ALA A 116 3.98 23.65 31.22
C ALA A 116 3.74 24.81 32.21
N ALA A 117 2.47 25.14 32.48
CA ALA A 117 2.13 26.19 33.44
C ALA A 117 2.37 25.79 34.90
N LEU A 118 2.26 24.49 35.22
CA LEU A 118 2.38 23.97 36.59
C LEU A 118 3.83 23.59 36.94
N ASP A 119 4.50 22.79 36.11
CA ASP A 119 5.86 22.30 36.38
C ASP A 119 6.67 22.13 35.08
N GLN A 120 7.63 23.03 34.89
CA GLN A 120 8.52 23.02 33.74
C GLN A 120 9.38 21.76 33.67
N ARG A 121 9.83 21.19 34.80
CA ARG A 121 10.71 20.01 34.80
C ARG A 121 9.98 18.78 34.25
N LEU A 122 8.73 18.60 34.64
CA LEU A 122 7.89 17.50 34.12
C LEU A 122 7.53 17.71 32.66
N PHE A 123 7.25 18.94 32.25
CA PHE A 123 7.04 19.28 30.84
C PHE A 123 8.25 18.93 29.98
N ASP A 124 9.46 19.33 30.41
CA ASP A 124 10.70 19.04 29.69
C ASP A 124 10.91 17.52 29.56
N GLY A 125 10.67 16.77 30.65
CA GLY A 125 10.74 15.31 30.66
C GLY A 125 9.73 14.65 29.70
N ALA A 126 8.49 15.13 29.66
CA ALA A 126 7.44 14.62 28.78
C ALA A 126 7.67 14.95 27.30
N CYS A 127 8.46 15.99 27.00
CA CYS A 127 8.85 16.37 25.63
C CYS A 127 10.09 15.64 25.14
N GLN A 128 10.79 14.90 26.00
CA GLN A 128 11.95 14.11 25.58
C GLN A 128 11.51 13.01 24.62
N LYS A 129 12.16 12.99 23.45
CA LYS A 129 11.92 11.97 22.45
C LYS A 129 12.63 10.69 22.85
N GLU A 130 11.86 9.62 23.01
CA GLU A 130 12.41 8.28 23.18
C GLU A 130 13.24 7.86 21.96
N ALA A 131 14.50 7.50 22.19
CA ALA A 131 15.41 7.09 21.11
C ALA A 131 14.94 5.80 20.41
N ASN A 132 14.31 4.89 21.17
CA ASN A 132 13.93 3.55 20.73
C ASN A 132 12.41 3.31 20.86
N ALA A 133 11.58 4.27 20.48
CA ALA A 133 10.12 4.11 20.50
C ALA A 133 9.65 3.04 19.51
N THR A 134 9.57 1.79 19.97
CA THR A 134 9.07 0.64 19.19
C THR A 134 7.87 0.02 19.89
N PHE A 135 6.91 -0.45 19.11
CA PHE A 135 5.78 -1.19 19.64
C PHE A 135 6.26 -2.53 20.24
N PRO A 136 5.75 -2.93 21.42
CA PRO A 136 6.10 -4.20 22.03
C PRO A 136 5.64 -5.37 21.17
N ARG A 137 6.46 -6.42 21.06
CA ARG A 137 6.16 -7.60 20.23
C ARG A 137 4.91 -8.36 20.69
N GLN A 138 4.55 -8.22 21.96
CA GLN A 138 3.35 -8.78 22.57
C GLN A 138 2.08 -8.13 22.02
N MET A 139 2.16 -6.90 21.49
CA MET A 139 1.03 -6.25 20.82
C MET A 139 0.88 -6.79 19.40
N ARG A 140 0.08 -7.85 19.26
CA ARG A 140 -0.15 -8.55 17.98
C ARG A 140 -1.23 -7.85 17.15
N VAL A 141 -1.16 -8.04 15.83
CA VAL A 141 -2.23 -7.63 14.92
C VAL A 141 -3.46 -8.50 15.19
N PRO A 142 -4.68 -7.91 15.28
CA PRO A 142 -5.90 -8.67 15.47
C PRO A 142 -6.11 -9.73 14.37
N THR A 143 -6.60 -10.90 14.77
CA THR A 143 -6.97 -12.01 13.86
C THR A 143 -8.48 -12.15 13.77
N GLU A 144 -8.98 -12.67 12.65
CA GLU A 144 -10.43 -12.87 12.42
C GLU A 144 -11.07 -13.81 13.44
N THR A 145 -10.35 -14.88 13.83
CA THR A 145 -10.79 -15.83 14.86
C THR A 145 -9.82 -15.75 16.05
N PRO A 146 -10.32 -15.75 17.29
CA PRO A 146 -9.45 -15.71 18.46
C PRO A 146 -8.63 -17.01 18.61
N PRO A 147 -7.45 -16.94 19.24
CA PRO A 147 -6.66 -18.12 19.58
C PRO A 147 -7.30 -18.94 20.71
N THR A 148 -6.88 -20.20 20.87
CA THR A 148 -7.36 -21.09 21.94
C THR A 148 -7.18 -20.49 23.34
N LYS A 149 -6.06 -19.80 23.57
CA LYS A 149 -5.81 -18.99 24.78
C LYS A 149 -5.85 -17.52 24.39
N ILE A 150 -6.96 -16.84 24.71
CA ILE A 150 -7.23 -15.45 24.31
C ILE A 150 -6.29 -14.48 25.03
N TRP A 151 -6.10 -14.68 26.33
CA TRP A 151 -5.29 -13.82 27.18
C TRP A 151 -4.40 -14.64 28.10
N ASP A 152 -3.19 -14.14 28.36
CA ASP A 152 -2.27 -14.75 29.32
C ASP A 152 -2.20 -13.92 30.59
N TYR A 153 -2.83 -14.42 31.66
CA TYR A 153 -2.84 -13.73 32.95
C TYR A 153 -1.57 -13.97 33.78
N LEU A 154 -0.75 -14.97 33.42
CA LEU A 154 0.40 -15.41 34.22
C LEU A 154 1.73 -14.84 33.71
N THR A 155 1.71 -13.96 32.70
CA THR A 155 2.91 -13.32 32.19
C THR A 155 3.64 -12.57 33.30
N LYS A 156 4.90 -12.95 33.55
CA LYS A 156 5.85 -12.23 34.40
C LYS A 156 6.62 -11.20 33.59
#